data_AF-A0A2V7IXW1-F1
#
_entry.id   AF-A0A2V7IXW1-F1
#
_cell.length_a   1.000
_cell.length_b   1.000
_cell.length_c   1.000
_cell.angle_alpha   90.00
_cell.angle_beta   90.00
_cell.angle_gamma   90.00
#
_symmetry.space_group_name_H-M   'P 1'
#
loop_
_entity.id
_entity.type
_entity.pdbx_description
1 polymer ?
#
loop_
_entity_poly.entity_id
_entity_poly.type
_entity_poly.pdbx_seq_one_letter_code
_entity_poly.pdbx_strand_id
1 'polypeptide(L)'
;MIRRLVTTLVVAALALVTRGPTVAAQSATDLLTTGMRSYQNLDYEAAAATLRKGLLRATSDTFSTPERLQALTYLGATELFRRRRDSAVAAFRQIAVTDPTYRPSAIIFPPQVTSLFQEVRQGTRTVFIRVPPETEFRARAERLTARLVASTPHDIAVAVTRDDGAVVNSLYSGPIDDSLAVTWDGTERGEAVKSGHYLLRVTSQAAAGARQLVRQLPLEIERARPDTQPWPSPGDATSPGVRSGPAVRSLAGGLAAAVAVVVLPSIVAHDADGIKGRFAVAAAIGGAGLASFFAQRSAPPLDVVAGASAAARDAAKRRLEDVRRQNAKALAEIRLRVRAGPATLLEQGAQ
;
A
#
# COMPACT_ATOMS: atom_id res chain seq x y z
N MET A 1 -19.89 -40.24 -36.86
CA MET A 1 -20.94 -39.77 -35.91
C MET A 1 -20.40 -39.38 -34.53
N ILE A 2 -19.36 -40.04 -34.01
CA ILE A 2 -18.79 -39.79 -32.66
C ILE A 2 -18.22 -38.36 -32.49
N ARG A 3 -17.62 -37.78 -33.54
CA ARG A 3 -17.00 -36.45 -33.47
C ARG A 3 -17.98 -35.27 -33.35
N ARG A 4 -19.23 -35.45 -33.83
CA ARG A 4 -20.31 -34.44 -33.69
C ARG A 4 -20.97 -34.49 -32.31
N LEU A 5 -21.02 -35.66 -31.67
CA LEU A 5 -21.53 -35.83 -30.31
C LEU A 5 -20.60 -35.22 -29.24
N VAL A 6 -19.28 -35.28 -29.45
CA VAL A 6 -18.31 -34.66 -28.54
C VAL A 6 -18.32 -33.14 -28.64
N THR A 7 -18.61 -32.56 -29.82
CA THR A 7 -18.68 -31.10 -29.97
C THR A 7 -19.95 -30.50 -29.36
N THR A 8 -21.11 -31.17 -29.46
CA THR A 8 -22.33 -30.72 -28.76
C THR A 8 -22.22 -30.85 -27.25
N LEU A 9 -21.51 -31.86 -26.73
CA LEU A 9 -21.31 -32.02 -25.29
C LEU A 9 -20.40 -30.93 -24.70
N VAL A 10 -19.39 -30.49 -25.46
CA VAL A 10 -18.48 -29.41 -25.03
C VAL A 10 -19.16 -28.03 -25.07
N VAL A 11 -20.04 -27.76 -26.04
CA VAL A 11 -20.80 -26.49 -26.10
C VAL A 11 -21.89 -26.43 -25.01
N ALA A 12 -22.52 -27.55 -24.67
CA ALA A 12 -23.48 -27.62 -23.56
C ALA A 12 -22.79 -27.55 -22.18
N ALA A 13 -21.58 -28.09 -22.03
CA ALA A 13 -20.79 -27.97 -20.82
C ALA A 13 -20.19 -26.56 -20.61
N LEU A 14 -19.90 -25.83 -21.69
CA LEU A 14 -19.39 -24.46 -21.60
C LEU A 14 -20.48 -23.41 -21.32
N ALA A 15 -21.75 -23.71 -21.63
CA ALA A 15 -22.89 -22.85 -21.31
C ALA A 15 -23.39 -22.98 -19.84
N LEU A 16 -22.92 -23.99 -19.09
CA LEU A 16 -23.35 -24.21 -17.71
C LEU A 16 -22.44 -23.56 -16.64
N VAL A 17 -21.28 -23.02 -17.02
CA VAL A 17 -20.29 -22.46 -16.07
C VAL A 17 -20.48 -20.96 -15.82
N THR A 18 -21.40 -20.28 -16.51
CA THR A 18 -21.64 -18.82 -16.37
C THR A 18 -22.97 -18.45 -15.71
N ARG A 19 -23.57 -19.34 -14.89
CA ARG A 19 -24.64 -18.94 -13.96
C ARG A 19 -24.07 -18.11 -12.81
N GLY A 20 -23.61 -16.91 -13.16
CA GLY A 20 -23.13 -15.90 -12.24
C GLY A 20 -24.26 -15.19 -11.47
N PRO A 21 -23.91 -14.32 -10.52
CA PRO A 21 -24.82 -13.60 -9.60
C PRO A 21 -25.85 -12.67 -10.26
N THR A 22 -25.85 -12.55 -11.59
CA THR A 22 -26.66 -11.61 -12.36
C THR A 22 -28.16 -11.88 -12.29
N VAL A 23 -28.59 -13.15 -12.25
CA VAL A 23 -30.03 -13.50 -12.18
C VAL A 23 -30.63 -13.12 -10.82
N ALA A 24 -29.87 -13.29 -9.73
CA ALA A 24 -30.31 -12.88 -8.39
C ALA A 24 -30.40 -11.35 -8.30
N ALA A 25 -29.41 -10.65 -8.87
CA ALA A 25 -29.38 -9.20 -8.90
C ALA A 25 -30.57 -8.60 -9.64
N GLN A 26 -30.81 -9.07 -10.86
CA GLN A 26 -31.95 -8.66 -11.67
C GLN A 26 -33.28 -8.89 -10.94
N SER A 27 -33.44 -10.04 -10.28
CA SER A 27 -34.66 -10.34 -9.54
C SER A 27 -34.91 -9.41 -8.35
N ALA A 28 -33.86 -8.90 -7.69
CA ALA A 28 -34.01 -7.98 -6.58
C ALA A 28 -34.41 -6.58 -7.06
N THR A 29 -33.81 -6.11 -8.17
CA THR A 29 -34.14 -4.82 -8.79
C THR A 29 -35.57 -4.83 -9.37
N ASP A 30 -36.02 -5.96 -9.92
CA ASP A 30 -37.40 -6.15 -10.38
C ASP A 30 -38.40 -6.07 -9.21
N LEU A 31 -38.05 -6.66 -8.06
CA LEU A 31 -38.86 -6.57 -6.84
C LEU A 31 -38.92 -5.12 -6.31
N LEU A 32 -37.81 -4.39 -6.35
CA LEU A 32 -37.79 -2.97 -5.97
C LEU A 32 -38.74 -2.16 -6.87
N THR A 33 -38.59 -2.29 -8.19
CA THR A 33 -39.43 -1.58 -9.18
C THR A 33 -40.90 -1.90 -8.99
N THR A 34 -41.22 -3.18 -8.75
CA THR A 34 -42.60 -3.64 -8.50
C THR A 34 -43.15 -3.05 -7.19
N GLY A 35 -42.36 -3.08 -6.12
CA GLY A 35 -42.75 -2.52 -4.82
C GLY A 35 -42.98 -1.01 -4.86
N MET A 36 -42.14 -0.27 -5.60
CA MET A 36 -42.32 1.16 -5.84
C MET A 36 -43.62 1.45 -6.60
N ARG A 37 -43.94 0.65 -7.63
CA ARG A 37 -45.19 0.78 -8.37
C ARG A 37 -46.41 0.52 -7.49
N SER A 38 -46.36 -0.51 -6.64
CA SER A 38 -47.43 -0.77 -5.66
C SER A 38 -47.63 0.39 -4.69
N TYR A 39 -46.54 1.00 -4.20
CA TYR A 39 -46.62 2.19 -3.35
C TYR A 39 -47.28 3.37 -4.08
N GLN A 40 -46.90 3.62 -5.35
CA GLN A 40 -47.49 4.68 -6.17
C GLN A 40 -48.99 4.45 -6.41
N ASN A 41 -49.40 3.19 -6.54
CA ASN A 41 -50.80 2.77 -6.69
C ASN A 41 -51.56 2.72 -5.35
N LEU A 42 -50.94 3.15 -4.24
CA LEU A 42 -51.48 3.14 -2.87
C LEU A 42 -51.76 1.72 -2.32
N ASP A 43 -51.25 0.67 -2.97
CA ASP A 43 -51.31 -0.71 -2.49
C ASP A 43 -50.13 -0.97 -1.53
N TYR A 44 -50.30 -0.45 -0.31
CA TYR A 44 -49.23 -0.49 0.69
C TYR A 44 -48.94 -1.90 1.22
N GLU A 45 -49.94 -2.78 1.27
CA GLU A 45 -49.74 -4.17 1.68
C GLU A 45 -48.84 -4.93 0.69
N ALA A 46 -49.16 -4.86 -0.62
CA ALA A 46 -48.34 -5.49 -1.65
C ALA A 46 -46.96 -4.85 -1.75
N ALA A 47 -46.89 -3.52 -1.65
CA ALA A 47 -45.61 -2.80 -1.66
C ALA A 47 -44.69 -3.30 -0.54
N ALA A 48 -45.19 -3.38 0.70
CA ALA A 48 -44.40 -3.79 1.84
C ALA A 48 -43.91 -5.24 1.73
N ALA A 49 -44.76 -6.16 1.28
CA ALA A 49 -44.37 -7.56 1.08
C ALA A 49 -43.27 -7.68 0.02
N THR A 50 -43.43 -6.97 -1.10
CA THR A 50 -42.50 -7.02 -2.23
C THR A 50 -41.15 -6.37 -1.89
N LEU A 51 -41.15 -5.20 -1.25
CA LEU A 51 -39.94 -4.48 -0.83
C LEU A 51 -39.13 -5.26 0.20
N ARG A 52 -39.79 -5.86 1.21
CA ARG A 52 -39.12 -6.74 2.18
C ARG A 52 -38.47 -7.93 1.48
N LYS A 53 -39.19 -8.58 0.56
CA LYS A 53 -38.66 -9.71 -0.21
C LYS A 53 -37.44 -9.31 -1.05
N GLY A 54 -37.48 -8.13 -1.69
CA GLY A 54 -36.35 -7.57 -2.42
C GLY A 54 -35.15 -7.34 -1.52
N LEU A 55 -35.34 -6.67 -0.37
CA LEU A 55 -34.27 -6.39 0.61
C LEU A 55 -33.67 -7.65 1.25
N LEU A 56 -34.46 -8.71 1.45
CA LEU A 56 -33.98 -9.99 1.97
C LEU A 56 -33.15 -10.77 0.92
N ARG A 57 -33.50 -10.65 -0.36
CA ARG A 57 -32.74 -11.27 -1.46
C ARG A 57 -31.50 -10.47 -1.84
N ALA A 58 -31.51 -9.17 -1.58
CA ALA A 58 -30.39 -8.31 -1.88
C ALA A 58 -29.23 -8.57 -0.92
N THR A 59 -28.22 -9.27 -1.43
CA THR A 59 -26.88 -9.30 -0.83
C THR A 59 -26.13 -7.99 -1.13
N SER A 60 -24.98 -7.78 -0.50
CA SER A 60 -24.14 -6.58 -0.70
C SER A 60 -23.74 -6.37 -2.16
N ASP A 61 -23.65 -7.45 -2.95
CA ASP A 61 -23.27 -7.41 -4.36
C ASP A 61 -24.47 -7.23 -5.31
N THR A 62 -25.69 -7.36 -4.79
CA THR A 62 -26.93 -7.30 -5.57
C THR A 62 -27.49 -5.89 -5.66
N PHE A 63 -27.54 -5.18 -4.54
CA PHE A 63 -27.94 -3.77 -4.51
C PHE A 63 -26.72 -2.89 -4.32
N SER A 64 -26.61 -1.89 -5.19
CA SER A 64 -25.79 -0.72 -4.87
C SER A 64 -26.33 -0.03 -3.61
N THR A 65 -25.47 0.67 -2.89
CA THR A 65 -25.88 1.45 -1.70
C THR A 65 -27.07 2.37 -2.00
N PRO A 66 -27.10 3.14 -3.11
CA PRO A 66 -28.26 3.97 -3.45
C PRO A 66 -29.57 3.20 -3.62
N GLU A 67 -29.56 2.05 -4.30
CA GLU A 67 -30.77 1.22 -4.49
C GLU A 67 -31.28 0.67 -3.16
N ARG A 68 -30.37 0.23 -2.28
CA ARG A 68 -30.73 -0.21 -0.93
C ARG A 68 -31.36 0.91 -0.11
N LEU A 69 -30.79 2.12 -0.14
CA LEU A 69 -31.36 3.28 0.54
C LEU A 69 -32.74 3.65 -0.02
N GLN A 70 -32.91 3.61 -1.34
CA GLN A 70 -34.19 3.85 -1.99
C GLN A 70 -35.25 2.81 -1.57
N ALA A 71 -34.90 1.52 -1.62
CA ALA A 71 -35.78 0.43 -1.18
C ALA A 71 -36.22 0.59 0.28
N LEU A 72 -35.30 0.95 1.17
CA LEU A 72 -35.60 1.22 2.58
C LEU A 72 -36.49 2.46 2.75
N THR A 73 -36.29 3.51 1.96
CA THR A 73 -37.13 4.72 2.02
C THR A 73 -38.58 4.40 1.64
N TYR A 74 -38.78 3.67 0.54
CA TYR A 74 -40.12 3.22 0.14
C TYR A 74 -40.73 2.25 1.16
N LEU A 75 -39.94 1.34 1.74
CA LEU A 75 -40.44 0.43 2.77
C LEU A 75 -40.88 1.20 4.01
N GLY A 76 -40.06 2.14 4.51
CA GLY A 76 -40.41 2.96 5.67
C GLY A 76 -41.65 3.82 5.43
N ALA A 77 -41.77 4.44 4.24
CA ALA A 77 -42.95 5.19 3.85
C ALA A 77 -44.21 4.29 3.79
N THR A 78 -44.09 3.11 3.18
CA THR A 78 -45.17 2.13 3.07
C THR A 78 -45.66 1.68 4.45
N GLU A 79 -44.73 1.34 5.36
CA GLU A 79 -45.07 0.90 6.71
C GLU A 79 -45.72 2.01 7.54
N LEU A 80 -45.32 3.27 7.32
CA LEU A 80 -45.96 4.43 7.94
C LEU A 80 -47.44 4.53 7.54
N PHE A 81 -47.75 4.42 6.24
CA PHE A 81 -49.14 4.46 5.76
C PHE A 81 -49.96 3.23 6.15
N ARG A 82 -49.31 2.09 6.40
CA ARG A 82 -49.93 0.90 7.02
C ARG A 82 -50.16 1.03 8.53
N ARG A 83 -49.86 2.19 9.14
CA ARG A 83 -49.89 2.43 10.59
C ARG A 83 -48.96 1.51 11.39
N ARG A 84 -47.92 0.97 10.77
CA ARG A 84 -46.89 0.13 11.40
C ARG A 84 -45.67 0.99 11.72
N ARG A 85 -45.82 1.93 12.67
CA ARG A 85 -44.79 2.93 12.99
C ARG A 85 -43.46 2.30 13.37
N ASP A 86 -43.46 1.22 14.16
CA ASP A 86 -42.21 0.55 14.57
C ASP A 86 -41.44 -0.04 13.40
N SER A 87 -42.15 -0.66 12.44
CA SER A 87 -41.55 -1.15 11.20
C SER A 87 -40.97 -0.01 10.36
N ALA A 88 -41.68 1.12 10.28
CA ALA A 88 -41.20 2.31 9.56
C ALA A 88 -39.93 2.87 10.21
N VAL A 89 -39.93 2.99 11.54
CA VAL A 89 -38.78 3.43 12.33
C VAL A 89 -37.58 2.49 12.12
N ALA A 90 -37.80 1.17 12.12
CA ALA A 90 -36.73 0.20 11.87
C ALA A 90 -36.10 0.37 10.48
N ALA A 91 -36.92 0.52 9.43
CA ALA A 91 -36.43 0.75 8.06
C ALA A 91 -35.64 2.07 7.96
N PHE A 92 -36.15 3.15 8.55
CA PHE A 92 -35.47 4.45 8.55
C PHE A 92 -34.20 4.48 9.41
N ARG A 93 -34.15 3.73 10.51
CA ARG A 93 -32.93 3.58 11.31
C ARG A 93 -31.83 2.92 10.50
N GLN A 94 -32.18 1.91 9.69
CA GLN A 94 -31.22 1.25 8.82
C GLN A 94 -30.62 2.21 7.78
N ILE A 95 -31.40 3.15 7.25
CA ILE A 95 -30.90 4.23 6.39
C ILE A 95 -29.92 5.12 7.16
N ALA A 96 -30.30 5.62 8.34
CA ALA A 96 -29.45 6.52 9.14
C ALA A 96 -28.10 5.90 9.54
N VAL A 97 -28.08 4.58 9.76
CA VAL A 97 -26.87 3.79 10.06
C VAL A 97 -26.03 3.48 8.81
N THR A 98 -26.63 3.49 7.62
CA THR A 98 -25.95 3.17 6.37
C THR A 98 -25.34 4.41 5.72
N ASP A 99 -26.05 5.54 5.72
CA ASP A 99 -25.59 6.81 5.15
C ASP A 99 -26.09 7.99 6.01
N PRO A 100 -25.19 8.77 6.65
CA PRO A 100 -25.60 9.88 7.52
C PRO A 100 -26.13 11.07 6.72
N THR A 101 -25.74 11.19 5.45
CA THR A 101 -26.04 12.32 4.57
C THR A 101 -27.31 12.13 3.77
N TYR A 102 -27.77 10.89 3.61
CA TYR A 102 -28.98 10.59 2.86
C TYR A 102 -30.22 11.30 3.43
N ARG A 103 -31.04 11.86 2.55
CA ARG A 103 -32.33 12.49 2.87
C ARG A 103 -33.39 11.99 1.87
N PRO A 104 -34.54 11.48 2.33
CA PRO A 104 -35.68 11.24 1.46
C PRO A 104 -36.07 12.53 0.74
N SER A 105 -36.32 12.44 -0.57
CA SER A 105 -36.73 13.59 -1.36
C SER A 105 -38.10 14.12 -0.91
N ALA A 106 -38.15 15.40 -0.52
CA ALA A 106 -39.40 16.07 -0.16
C ALA A 106 -40.35 16.30 -1.36
N ILE A 107 -39.86 16.09 -2.59
CA ILE A 107 -40.68 16.14 -3.81
C ILE A 107 -41.43 14.81 -4.01
N ILE A 108 -40.78 13.69 -3.68
CA ILE A 108 -41.32 12.34 -3.90
C ILE A 108 -42.16 11.89 -2.70
N PHE A 109 -41.71 12.22 -1.50
CA PHE A 109 -42.31 11.74 -0.26
C PHE A 109 -42.97 12.90 0.50
N PRO A 110 -44.19 12.68 1.01
CA PRO A 110 -44.93 13.73 1.70
C PRO A 110 -44.31 14.03 3.09
N PRO A 111 -44.67 15.18 3.71
CA PRO A 111 -44.05 15.64 4.95
C PRO A 111 -44.10 14.64 6.11
N GLN A 112 -45.11 13.76 6.18
CA GLN A 112 -45.22 12.74 7.23
C GLN A 112 -44.05 11.75 7.19
N VAL A 113 -43.64 11.35 5.98
CA VAL A 113 -42.53 10.43 5.74
C VAL A 113 -41.21 11.10 6.05
N THR A 114 -40.98 12.30 5.51
CA THR A 114 -39.73 13.03 5.73
C THR A 114 -39.56 13.42 7.19
N SER A 115 -40.62 13.86 7.88
CA SER A 115 -40.59 14.21 9.30
C SER A 115 -40.27 13.01 10.19
N LEU A 116 -40.90 11.85 9.95
CA LEU A 116 -40.57 10.63 10.69
C LEU A 116 -39.11 10.22 10.46
N PHE A 117 -38.61 10.34 9.24
CA PHE A 117 -37.19 10.09 8.97
C PHE A 117 -36.27 11.06 9.73
N GLN A 118 -36.61 12.35 9.81
CA GLN A 118 -35.85 13.33 10.59
C GLN A 118 -35.81 12.95 12.08
N GLU A 119 -36.96 12.59 12.65
CA GLU A 119 -37.09 12.13 14.04
C GLU A 119 -36.20 10.90 14.31
N VAL A 120 -36.27 9.90 13.43
CA VAL A 120 -35.44 8.70 13.54
C VAL A 120 -33.95 9.03 13.42
N ARG A 121 -33.57 9.96 12.56
CA ARG A 121 -32.16 10.39 12.43
C ARG A 121 -31.68 11.09 13.70
N GLN A 122 -32.50 11.95 14.32
CA GLN A 122 -32.17 12.60 15.60
C GLN A 122 -32.03 11.61 16.75
N GLY A 123 -32.85 10.55 16.77
CA GLY A 123 -32.73 9.45 17.73
C GLY A 123 -31.55 8.51 17.45
N THR A 124 -31.03 8.49 16.22
CA THR A 124 -29.95 7.59 15.79
C THR A 124 -28.64 8.38 15.63
N ARG A 125 -28.05 8.75 16.77
CA ARG A 125 -26.78 9.49 16.84
C ARG A 125 -25.62 8.58 16.50
N THR A 126 -25.10 8.70 15.28
CA THR A 126 -23.99 7.88 14.77
C THR A 126 -22.99 8.74 14.03
N VAL A 127 -21.75 8.25 13.93
CA VAL A 127 -20.65 8.93 13.25
C VAL A 127 -20.01 8.00 12.25
N PHE A 128 -19.79 8.48 11.04
CA PHE A 128 -19.10 7.76 9.99
C PHE A 128 -17.64 8.17 9.93
N ILE A 129 -16.77 7.18 9.78
CA ILE A 129 -15.33 7.35 9.72
C ILE A 129 -14.89 7.22 8.27
N ARG A 130 -14.20 8.23 7.76
CA ARG A 130 -13.54 8.22 6.44
C ARG A 130 -12.04 8.39 6.65
N VAL A 131 -11.30 7.34 6.32
CA VAL A 131 -9.83 7.30 6.32
C VAL A 131 -9.41 6.73 4.97
N PRO A 132 -8.32 7.20 4.35
CA PRO A 132 -7.78 6.54 3.17
C PRO A 132 -7.50 5.05 3.45
N PRO A 133 -7.75 4.14 2.50
CA PRO A 133 -7.61 2.70 2.73
C PRO A 133 -6.17 2.30 3.08
N GLU A 134 -5.19 3.04 2.56
CA GLU A 134 -3.79 2.89 2.88
C GLU A 134 -3.16 4.27 3.07
N THR A 135 -2.37 4.43 4.13
CA THR A 135 -1.65 5.67 4.43
C THR A 135 -0.28 5.34 4.99
N GLU A 136 0.75 5.98 4.46
CA GLU A 136 2.09 5.96 5.03
C GLU A 136 2.43 7.32 5.63
N PHE A 137 2.94 7.34 6.86
CA PHE A 137 3.35 8.58 7.50
C PHE A 137 4.48 8.34 8.51
N ARG A 138 5.27 9.37 8.79
CA ARG A 138 6.31 9.34 9.83
C ARG A 138 5.69 9.57 11.21
N ALA A 139 5.87 8.63 12.12
CA ALA A 139 5.40 8.78 13.50
C ALA A 139 6.01 10.05 14.15
N ARG A 140 5.24 10.73 15.00
CA ARG A 140 5.57 12.02 15.68
C ARG A 140 5.68 13.24 14.76
N ALA A 141 6.17 13.09 13.54
CA ALA A 141 6.39 14.20 12.60
C ALA A 141 5.17 14.49 11.72
N GLU A 142 4.48 13.44 11.29
CA GLU A 142 3.31 13.50 10.41
C GLU A 142 2.10 12.90 11.13
N ARG A 143 0.89 13.11 10.59
CA ARG A 143 -0.35 12.66 11.23
C ARG A 143 -1.28 11.93 10.27
N LEU A 144 -1.79 10.79 10.70
CA LEU A 144 -2.96 10.16 10.09
C LEU A 144 -4.19 11.02 10.37
N THR A 145 -4.96 11.34 9.32
CA THR A 145 -6.19 12.12 9.45
C THR A 145 -7.41 11.26 9.17
N ALA A 146 -8.34 11.22 10.12
CA ALA A 146 -9.64 10.59 9.99
C ALA A 146 -10.72 11.67 9.92
N ARG A 147 -11.51 11.67 8.84
CA ARG A 147 -12.67 12.56 8.71
C ARG A 147 -13.90 11.87 9.27
N LEU A 148 -14.46 12.47 10.31
CA LEU A 148 -15.69 12.05 10.96
C LEU A 148 -16.86 12.84 10.38
N VAL A 149 -17.97 12.17 10.11
CA VAL A 149 -19.22 12.79 9.64
C VAL A 149 -20.36 12.32 10.52
N ALA A 150 -21.01 13.26 11.22
CA ALA A 150 -22.09 12.92 12.13
C ALA A 150 -23.45 12.89 11.42
N SER A 151 -24.38 12.07 11.92
CA SER A 151 -25.78 12.08 11.45
C SER A 151 -26.56 13.32 11.94
N THR A 152 -26.21 13.80 13.12
CA THR A 152 -26.74 15.00 13.80
C THR A 152 -25.69 15.56 14.78
N PRO A 153 -25.78 16.83 15.20
CA PRO A 153 -24.91 17.36 16.25
C PRO A 153 -25.06 16.60 17.58
N HIS A 154 -23.94 16.18 18.18
CA HIS A 154 -23.88 15.53 19.50
C HIS A 154 -22.44 15.42 20.03
N ASP A 155 -22.27 15.02 21.29
CA ASP A 155 -20.94 14.76 21.86
C ASP A 155 -20.40 13.38 21.46
N ILE A 156 -19.10 13.31 21.23
CA ILE A 156 -18.38 12.09 20.84
C ILE A 156 -17.08 11.94 21.60
N ALA A 157 -16.64 10.69 21.76
CA ALA A 157 -15.30 10.35 22.20
C ALA A 157 -14.60 9.52 21.12
N VAL A 158 -13.36 9.87 20.79
CA VAL A 158 -12.56 9.23 19.74
C VAL A 158 -11.26 8.75 20.35
N ALA A 159 -11.00 7.45 20.22
CA ALA A 159 -9.80 6.83 20.75
C ALA A 159 -9.25 5.78 19.78
N VAL A 160 -7.94 5.59 19.82
CA VAL A 160 -7.29 4.40 19.27
C VAL A 160 -7.20 3.39 20.39
N THR A 161 -7.71 2.19 20.17
CA THR A 161 -7.61 1.07 21.11
C THR A 161 -6.89 -0.11 20.47
N ARG A 162 -6.40 -1.02 21.30
CA ARG A 162 -6.01 -2.38 20.88
C ARG A 162 -7.25 -3.27 20.81
N ASP A 163 -7.10 -4.48 20.28
CA ASP A 163 -8.20 -5.46 20.17
C ASP A 163 -8.75 -5.91 21.54
N ASP A 164 -7.92 -5.86 22.59
CA ASP A 164 -8.29 -6.13 23.98
C ASP A 164 -9.09 -4.98 24.63
N GLY A 165 -9.32 -3.88 23.90
CA GLY A 165 -10.01 -2.69 24.37
C GLY A 165 -9.13 -1.69 25.13
N ALA A 166 -7.83 -1.98 25.33
CA ALA A 166 -6.91 -1.06 25.98
C ALA A 166 -6.76 0.23 25.15
N VAL A 167 -6.91 1.37 25.82
CA VAL A 167 -6.79 2.69 25.17
C VAL A 167 -5.33 3.01 24.93
N VAL A 168 -4.97 3.12 23.65
CA VAL A 168 -3.63 3.50 23.18
C VAL A 168 -3.48 5.01 23.24
N ASN A 169 -4.48 5.73 22.72
CA ASN A 169 -4.49 7.18 22.70
C ASN A 169 -5.93 7.72 22.61
N SER A 170 -6.22 8.79 23.36
CA SER A 170 -7.48 9.52 23.28
C SER A 170 -7.29 10.71 22.35
N LEU A 171 -7.90 10.65 21.17
CA LEU A 171 -7.67 11.64 20.11
C LEU A 171 -8.58 12.86 20.24
N TYR A 172 -9.80 12.67 20.74
CA TYR A 172 -10.79 13.75 20.85
C TYR A 172 -11.90 13.40 21.83
N SER A 173 -12.42 14.40 22.54
CA SER A 173 -13.66 14.31 23.34
C SER A 173 -14.37 15.66 23.32
N GLY A 174 -15.60 15.70 22.84
CA GLY A 174 -16.38 16.94 22.71
C GLY A 174 -17.46 16.89 21.63
N PRO A 175 -18.05 18.05 21.29
CA PRO A 175 -19.14 18.12 20.33
C PRO A 175 -18.66 17.97 18.89
N ILE A 176 -19.45 17.25 18.08
CA ILE A 176 -19.37 17.27 16.62
C ILE A 176 -20.67 17.85 16.08
N ASP A 177 -20.55 18.81 15.15
CA ASP A 177 -21.70 19.33 14.40
C ASP A 177 -21.93 18.43 13.16
N ASP A 178 -21.43 18.85 11.99
CA ASP A 178 -21.57 18.07 10.75
C ASP A 178 -20.37 17.15 10.51
N SER A 179 -19.15 17.66 10.70
CA SER A 179 -17.92 16.92 10.45
C SER A 179 -16.77 17.38 11.32
N LEU A 180 -15.84 16.47 11.62
CA LEU A 180 -14.64 16.75 12.40
C LEU A 180 -13.45 16.01 11.78
N ALA A 181 -12.31 16.69 11.65
CA ALA A 181 -11.05 16.05 11.29
C ALA A 181 -10.29 15.72 12.58
N VAL A 182 -10.14 14.42 12.86
CA VAL A 182 -9.34 13.94 14.00
C VAL A 182 -8.01 13.46 13.46
N THR A 183 -6.93 13.80 14.16
CA THR A 183 -5.58 13.45 13.74
C THR A 183 -4.88 12.61 14.80
N TRP A 184 -4.01 11.71 14.35
CA TRP A 184 -3.19 10.88 15.21
C TRP A 184 -1.76 10.83 14.68
N ASP A 185 -0.78 11.04 15.56
CA ASP A 185 0.64 11.08 15.24
C ASP A 185 1.32 9.69 15.27
N GLY A 186 0.54 8.62 15.41
CA GLY A 186 1.03 7.25 15.45
C GLY A 186 1.74 6.89 16.76
N THR A 187 1.47 7.62 17.85
CA THR A 187 2.12 7.38 19.15
C THR A 187 1.17 6.88 20.24
N GLU A 188 1.77 6.15 21.19
CA GLU A 188 1.24 5.75 22.49
C GLU A 188 2.18 6.34 23.55
N ARG A 189 1.67 7.27 24.38
CA ARG A 189 2.47 7.96 25.41
C ARG A 189 3.77 8.58 24.86
N GLY A 190 3.72 9.08 23.62
CA GLY A 190 4.86 9.70 22.93
C GLY A 190 5.81 8.72 22.24
N GLU A 191 5.67 7.41 22.40
CA GLU A 191 6.43 6.40 21.65
C GLU A 191 5.66 5.94 20.41
N ALA A 192 6.34 5.72 19.29
CA ALA A 192 5.68 5.18 18.10
C ALA A 192 5.05 3.82 18.41
N VAL A 193 3.83 3.58 17.94
CA VAL A 193 3.15 2.30 18.18
C VAL A 193 3.85 1.13 17.50
N LYS A 194 3.76 -0.06 18.09
CA LYS A 194 4.30 -1.30 17.50
C LYS A 194 3.43 -1.76 16.33
N SER A 195 3.99 -2.58 15.45
CA SER A 195 3.19 -3.25 14.42
C SER A 195 2.13 -4.16 15.05
N GLY A 196 0.95 -4.24 14.44
CA GLY A 196 -0.17 -5.01 14.93
C GLY A 196 -1.52 -4.43 14.54
N HIS A 197 -2.58 -4.97 15.13
CA HIS A 197 -3.97 -4.54 14.92
C HIS A 197 -4.41 -3.55 16.00
N TYR A 198 -5.08 -2.51 15.54
CA TYR A 198 -5.63 -1.43 16.35
C TYR A 198 -7.04 -1.10 15.85
N LEU A 199 -7.83 -0.45 16.68
CA LEU A 199 -9.18 -0.01 16.36
C LEU A 199 -9.28 1.48 16.60
N LEU A 200 -9.66 2.24 15.57
CA LEU A 200 -10.14 3.60 15.76
C LEU A 200 -11.62 3.52 16.17
N ARG A 201 -11.90 3.85 17.43
CA ARG A 201 -13.24 3.82 18.01
C ARG A 201 -13.79 5.23 18.10
N VAL A 202 -14.99 5.42 17.57
CA VAL A 202 -15.80 6.62 17.74
C VAL A 202 -17.05 6.24 18.50
N THR A 203 -17.21 6.85 19.66
CA THR A 203 -18.30 6.55 20.58
C THR A 203 -19.23 7.75 20.64
N SER A 204 -20.46 7.60 20.14
CA SER A 204 -21.49 8.63 20.19
C SER A 204 -22.08 8.69 21.59
N GLN A 205 -21.91 9.81 22.29
CA GLN A 205 -22.44 9.97 23.64
C GLN A 205 -23.95 10.22 23.58
N ALA A 206 -24.70 9.36 24.26
CA ALA A 206 -26.14 9.47 24.40
C ALA A 206 -26.48 9.93 25.83
N ALA A 207 -27.70 10.43 26.02
CA ALA A 207 -28.19 10.75 27.37
C ALA A 207 -28.14 9.50 28.26
N ALA A 208 -27.93 9.68 29.57
CA ALA A 208 -27.82 8.58 30.52
C ALA A 208 -28.99 7.58 30.37
N GLY A 209 -28.68 6.29 30.23
CA GLY A 209 -29.65 5.21 30.02
C GLY A 209 -30.01 4.90 28.56
N ALA A 210 -29.60 5.73 27.59
CA ALA A 210 -29.75 5.42 26.17
C ALA A 210 -28.62 4.52 25.67
N ARG A 211 -28.90 3.69 24.65
CA ARG A 211 -27.90 2.85 24.00
C ARG A 211 -26.83 3.71 23.34
N GLN A 212 -25.58 3.33 23.54
CA GLN A 212 -24.44 4.00 22.94
C GLN A 212 -24.09 3.35 21.61
N LEU A 213 -23.97 4.15 20.55
CA LEU A 213 -23.50 3.67 19.27
C LEU A 213 -21.98 3.85 19.20
N VAL A 214 -21.28 2.75 18.95
CA VAL A 214 -19.83 2.73 18.80
C VAL A 214 -19.50 2.31 17.38
N ARG A 215 -18.85 3.20 16.64
CA ARG A 215 -18.29 2.89 15.33
C ARG A 215 -16.83 2.52 15.49
N GLN A 216 -16.42 1.40 14.89
CA GLN A 216 -15.04 0.93 14.95
C GLN A 216 -14.49 0.83 13.53
N LEU A 217 -13.26 1.26 13.35
CA LEU A 217 -12.51 1.09 12.11
C LEU A 217 -11.21 0.32 12.44
N PRO A 218 -11.05 -0.92 11.95
CA PRO A 218 -9.81 -1.65 12.13
C PRO A 218 -8.67 -1.01 11.34
N LEU A 219 -7.54 -0.87 12.00
CA LEU A 219 -6.29 -0.32 11.50
C LEU A 219 -5.20 -1.39 11.68
N GLU A 220 -4.73 -1.94 10.57
CA GLU A 220 -3.53 -2.76 10.56
C GLU A 220 -2.31 -1.86 10.39
N ILE A 221 -1.38 -1.91 11.33
CA ILE A 221 -0.20 -1.04 11.35
C ILE A 221 1.05 -1.89 11.16
N GLU A 222 1.82 -1.57 10.12
CA GLU A 222 3.13 -2.13 9.85
C GLU A 222 4.19 -1.03 10.02
N ARG A 223 5.31 -1.33 10.69
CA ARG A 223 6.46 -0.43 10.73
C ARG A 223 7.29 -0.69 9.49
N ALA A 224 7.44 0.31 8.63
CA ALA A 224 8.31 0.20 7.49
C ALA A 224 9.76 0.02 7.96
N ARG A 225 10.53 -0.80 7.23
CA ARG A 225 11.96 -0.93 7.51
C ARG A 225 12.63 0.42 7.26
N PRO A 226 13.51 0.88 8.17
CA PRO A 226 14.31 2.07 7.94
C PRO A 226 15.08 1.94 6.62
N ASP A 227 15.03 2.98 5.78
CA ASP A 227 15.79 3.03 4.55
C ASP A 227 17.24 3.39 4.87
N THR A 228 18.03 2.37 5.26
CA THR A 228 19.45 2.53 5.55
C THR A 228 20.28 2.24 4.31
N GLN A 229 21.23 3.12 4.01
CA GLN A 229 22.21 2.87 2.96
C GLN A 229 23.17 1.76 3.35
N PRO A 230 23.60 0.91 2.40
CA PRO A 230 24.63 -0.08 2.66
C PRO A 230 25.92 0.59 3.11
N TRP A 231 26.66 -0.07 4.01
CA TRP A 231 27.96 0.45 4.43
C TRP A 231 28.93 0.49 3.25
N PRO A 232 29.73 1.58 3.09
CA PRO A 232 30.68 1.68 2.00
C PRO A 232 31.70 0.54 2.11
N SER A 233 31.93 -0.18 1.00
CA SER A 233 32.89 -1.28 0.98
C SER A 233 34.31 -0.73 1.00
N PRO A 234 35.28 -1.37 1.68
CA PRO A 234 36.67 -0.91 1.73
C PRO A 234 37.34 -0.74 0.34
N GLY A 235 36.77 -1.34 -0.72
CA GLY A 235 37.24 -1.23 -2.10
C GLY A 235 36.72 -0.04 -2.91
N ASP A 236 35.75 0.73 -2.40
CA ASP A 236 35.15 1.87 -3.13
C ASP A 236 36.03 3.14 -3.11
N ALA A 237 37.17 3.10 -2.42
CA ALA A 237 38.22 4.09 -2.58
C ALA A 237 38.91 3.83 -3.94
N THR A 238 38.35 4.40 -5.00
CA THR A 238 38.92 4.41 -6.36
C THR A 238 40.42 4.66 -6.27
N SER A 239 41.21 3.60 -6.45
CA SER A 239 42.63 3.73 -6.77
C SER A 239 42.70 4.65 -7.99
N PRO A 240 43.51 5.72 -8.00
CA PRO A 240 43.61 6.58 -9.16
C PRO A 240 43.93 5.69 -10.35
N GLY A 241 42.99 5.63 -11.30
CA GLY A 241 43.09 4.77 -12.46
C GLY A 241 44.45 5.00 -13.10
N VAL A 242 45.27 3.96 -13.13
CA VAL A 242 46.32 3.88 -14.14
C VAL A 242 45.55 3.93 -15.44
N ARG A 243 45.55 5.11 -16.08
CA ARG A 243 45.08 5.24 -17.46
C ARG A 243 45.87 4.21 -18.24
N SER A 244 45.22 3.11 -18.60
CA SER A 244 45.75 2.12 -19.53
C SER A 244 45.92 2.82 -20.87
N GLY A 245 47.06 3.49 -21.03
CA GLY A 245 47.51 3.99 -22.31
C GLY A 245 47.71 2.83 -23.29
N PRO A 246 47.73 3.10 -24.61
CA PRO A 246 47.69 2.09 -25.67
C PRO A 246 48.90 1.12 -25.70
N ALA A 247 49.86 1.25 -24.78
CA ALA A 247 51.05 0.41 -24.70
C ALA A 247 50.85 -0.98 -24.04
N VAL A 248 49.70 -1.27 -23.43
CA VAL A 248 49.43 -2.62 -22.87
C VAL A 248 48.83 -3.58 -23.92
N ARG A 249 48.44 -3.08 -25.11
CA ARG A 249 47.93 -3.91 -26.21
C ARG A 249 49.02 -4.60 -27.05
N SER A 250 50.30 -4.29 -26.85
CA SER A 250 51.42 -4.92 -27.59
C SER A 250 52.17 -5.99 -26.80
N LEU A 251 51.87 -6.20 -25.51
CA LEU A 251 52.49 -7.26 -24.70
C LEU A 251 51.74 -8.59 -24.73
N ALA A 252 50.52 -8.63 -25.30
CA ALA A 252 49.76 -9.86 -25.56
C ALA A 252 49.96 -10.46 -26.96
N GLY A 253 50.76 -9.81 -27.84
CA GLY A 253 51.05 -10.27 -29.20
C GLY A 253 52.49 -10.77 -29.43
N GLY A 254 53.36 -10.71 -28.42
CA GLY A 254 54.80 -10.98 -28.56
C GLY A 254 55.34 -12.17 -27.77
N LEU A 255 54.49 -13.03 -27.22
CA LEU A 255 54.86 -14.20 -26.40
C LEU A 255 54.19 -15.47 -26.96
N ALA A 256 54.31 -15.67 -28.27
CA ALA A 256 53.84 -16.85 -29.00
C ALA A 256 54.83 -17.27 -30.10
N ALA A 257 56.07 -17.59 -29.72
CA ALA A 257 57.04 -18.43 -30.45
C ALA A 257 58.27 -18.57 -29.52
N ALA A 258 58.79 -19.72 -29.12
CA ALA A 258 58.52 -21.10 -29.45
C ALA A 258 58.91 -21.97 -28.26
N VAL A 259 58.16 -23.05 -28.05
CA VAL A 259 58.48 -24.19 -27.17
C VAL A 259 58.88 -25.37 -28.06
N ALA A 260 59.76 -26.22 -27.51
CA ALA A 260 60.11 -27.60 -27.90
C ALA A 260 61.36 -27.72 -28.80
N VAL A 261 62.32 -28.62 -28.59
CA VAL A 261 62.35 -29.96 -27.95
C VAL A 261 63.76 -30.23 -27.39
N VAL A 262 63.87 -30.92 -26.25
CA VAL A 262 65.08 -31.65 -25.82
C VAL A 262 64.88 -33.13 -26.15
N VAL A 263 65.71 -33.71 -27.02
CA VAL A 263 66.08 -35.14 -27.05
C VAL A 263 67.48 -35.27 -27.69
N LEU A 264 68.47 -35.75 -26.92
CA LEU A 264 69.76 -36.28 -27.40
C LEU A 264 69.57 -37.78 -27.76
N PRO A 265 70.36 -38.44 -28.65
CA PRO A 265 71.75 -38.83 -28.32
C PRO A 265 72.77 -38.96 -29.48
N SER A 266 74.02 -39.17 -29.06
CA SER A 266 75.33 -39.31 -29.73
C SER A 266 75.45 -40.29 -30.91
N ILE A 267 76.42 -40.06 -31.82
CA ILE A 267 77.39 -41.06 -32.39
C ILE A 267 78.39 -40.41 -33.38
N VAL A 268 79.68 -40.62 -33.05
CA VAL A 268 80.90 -40.89 -33.84
C VAL A 268 81.40 -39.92 -34.94
N ALA A 269 82.64 -39.51 -34.69
CA ALA A 269 83.74 -38.98 -35.51
C ALA A 269 83.68 -39.15 -37.04
N HIS A 270 84.12 -38.10 -37.75
CA HIS A 270 85.28 -38.14 -38.64
C HIS A 270 85.82 -36.71 -38.89
N ASP A 271 87.07 -36.54 -38.47
CA ASP A 271 88.20 -35.80 -39.02
C ASP A 271 88.10 -34.46 -39.79
N ALA A 272 89.20 -33.72 -39.60
CA ALA A 272 89.83 -32.71 -40.45
C ALA A 272 89.25 -31.27 -40.55
N ASP A 273 90.06 -30.35 -40.02
CA ASP A 273 90.37 -29.00 -40.49
C ASP A 273 89.29 -27.90 -40.55
N GLY A 274 89.68 -26.73 -39.99
CA GLY A 274 89.31 -25.45 -40.61
C GLY A 274 88.41 -24.52 -39.80
N ILE A 275 89.03 -23.76 -38.89
CA ILE A 275 88.92 -22.30 -38.70
C ILE A 275 87.73 -21.57 -39.40
N LYS A 276 87.00 -20.76 -38.60
CA LYS A 276 86.03 -19.68 -38.93
C LYS A 276 84.56 -20.08 -39.13
N GLY A 277 83.78 -19.97 -38.04
CA GLY A 277 82.34 -19.79 -38.08
C GLY A 277 81.90 -18.60 -37.20
N ARG A 278 81.45 -17.49 -37.80
CA ARG A 278 80.02 -17.11 -37.88
C ARG A 278 79.49 -16.37 -36.64
N PHE A 279 79.74 -15.05 -36.54
CA PHE A 279 78.82 -14.08 -35.92
C PHE A 279 79.04 -12.67 -36.51
N ALA A 280 78.43 -12.44 -37.68
CA ALA A 280 78.10 -11.14 -38.24
C ALA A 280 76.76 -11.40 -38.93
N VAL A 281 75.61 -10.84 -38.55
CA VAL A 281 75.27 -9.42 -38.54
C VAL A 281 74.09 -9.22 -37.58
N ALA A 282 74.30 -8.48 -36.49
CA ALA A 282 73.24 -7.94 -35.65
C ALA A 282 73.69 -6.58 -35.13
N ALA A 283 73.79 -5.61 -36.03
CA ALA A 283 73.97 -4.20 -35.69
C ALA A 283 73.28 -3.33 -36.74
N ALA A 284 72.58 -2.30 -36.25
CA ALA A 284 72.12 -1.10 -36.95
C ALA A 284 70.72 -1.08 -37.60
N ILE A 285 69.67 -1.05 -36.75
CA ILE A 285 68.57 -0.05 -36.75
C ILE A 285 68.17 0.09 -35.24
N GLY A 286 68.57 1.04 -34.39
CA GLY A 286 68.88 2.47 -34.52
C GLY A 286 67.58 3.29 -34.47
N GLY A 287 67.21 4.13 -33.49
CA GLY A 287 67.89 4.74 -32.35
C GLY A 287 67.04 5.87 -31.74
N ALA A 288 65.70 5.77 -31.70
CA ALA A 288 64.78 6.84 -31.26
C ALA A 288 63.91 6.53 -30.02
N GLY A 289 64.06 5.35 -29.41
CA GLY A 289 63.17 4.87 -28.33
C GLY A 289 63.68 5.04 -26.90
N LEU A 290 64.91 5.49 -26.69
CA LEU A 290 65.55 5.44 -25.36
C LEU A 290 65.53 6.77 -24.59
N ALA A 291 65.29 7.91 -25.24
CA ALA A 291 65.09 9.19 -24.55
C ALA A 291 63.67 9.33 -23.97
N SER A 292 62.66 8.72 -24.60
CA SER A 292 61.26 8.77 -24.16
C SER A 292 60.96 7.81 -22.99
N PHE A 293 61.78 6.79 -22.75
CA PHE A 293 61.57 5.85 -21.65
C PHE A 293 62.02 6.40 -20.28
N PHE A 294 63.01 7.30 -20.25
CA PHE A 294 63.46 7.93 -19.00
C PHE A 294 62.74 9.25 -18.68
N ALA A 295 62.25 9.98 -19.69
CA ALA A 295 61.41 11.17 -19.46
C ALA A 295 59.98 10.84 -18.98
N GLN A 296 59.46 9.65 -19.29
CA GLN A 296 58.13 9.20 -18.84
C GLN A 296 58.13 8.46 -17.49
N ARG A 297 59.30 8.32 -16.84
CA ARG A 297 59.49 7.59 -15.57
C ARG A 297 59.77 8.51 -14.38
N SER A 298 59.29 9.75 -14.43
CA SER A 298 59.05 10.50 -13.21
C SER A 298 57.87 9.84 -12.51
N ALA A 299 58.17 8.87 -11.64
CA ALA A 299 57.21 8.48 -10.60
C ALA A 299 56.73 9.80 -9.96
N PRO A 300 55.41 10.03 -9.85
CA PRO A 300 54.92 11.21 -9.16
C PRO A 300 55.65 11.31 -7.81
N PRO A 301 56.10 12.50 -7.38
CA PRO A 301 56.84 12.64 -6.14
C PRO A 301 56.08 11.90 -5.05
N LEU A 302 56.80 11.19 -4.17
CA LEU A 302 56.20 10.39 -3.09
C LEU A 302 55.16 11.22 -2.30
N ASP A 303 55.35 12.53 -2.21
CA ASP A 303 54.42 13.50 -1.61
C ASP A 303 53.08 13.62 -2.35
N VAL A 304 53.06 13.48 -3.68
CA VAL A 304 51.83 13.48 -4.50
C VAL A 304 51.08 12.16 -4.37
N VAL A 305 51.77 11.02 -4.28
CA VAL A 305 51.14 9.71 -4.03
C VAL A 305 50.66 9.62 -2.57
N ALA A 306 51.46 10.10 -1.62
CA ALA A 306 51.09 10.20 -0.21
C ALA A 306 49.90 11.14 -0.03
N GLY A 307 49.91 12.31 -0.68
CA GLY A 307 48.80 13.28 -0.68
C GLY A 307 47.54 12.74 -1.35
N ALA A 308 47.65 12.03 -2.48
CA ALA A 308 46.52 11.35 -3.12
C ALA A 308 45.96 10.22 -2.25
N SER A 309 46.82 9.47 -1.55
CA SER A 309 46.40 8.42 -0.61
C SER A 309 45.76 9.01 0.65
N ALA A 310 46.24 10.15 1.14
CA ALA A 310 45.65 10.87 2.27
C ALA A 310 44.28 11.45 1.89
N ALA A 311 44.18 12.10 0.73
CA ALA A 311 42.91 12.60 0.19
C ALA A 311 41.88 11.49 -0.02
N ALA A 312 42.28 10.32 -0.52
CA ALA A 312 41.41 9.17 -0.68
C ALA A 312 40.91 8.61 0.68
N ARG A 313 41.78 8.52 1.69
CA ARG A 313 41.40 8.12 3.05
C ARG A 313 40.45 9.13 3.70
N ASP A 314 40.71 10.42 3.54
CA ASP A 314 39.85 11.48 4.06
C ASP A 314 38.48 11.48 3.40
N ALA A 315 38.42 11.29 2.08
CA ALA A 315 37.16 11.15 1.35
C ALA A 315 36.37 9.92 1.81
N ALA A 316 37.04 8.77 2.01
CA ALA A 316 36.43 7.56 2.53
C ALA A 316 35.89 7.75 3.95
N LYS A 317 36.64 8.44 4.83
CA LYS A 317 36.22 8.76 6.19
C LYS A 317 34.98 9.68 6.20
N ARG A 318 34.98 10.75 5.39
CA ARG A 318 33.82 11.66 5.25
C ARG A 318 32.60 10.89 4.77
N ARG A 319 32.75 10.04 3.75
CA ARG A 319 31.66 9.20 3.23
C ARG A 319 31.11 8.27 4.30
N LEU A 320 31.97 7.64 5.10
CA LEU A 320 31.53 6.79 6.21
C LEU A 320 30.76 7.59 7.27
N GLU A 321 31.22 8.79 7.61
CA GLU A 321 30.55 9.67 8.57
C GLU A 321 29.20 10.19 8.03
N ASP A 322 29.11 10.49 6.74
CA ASP A 322 27.87 10.87 6.06
C ASP A 322 26.86 9.72 6.08
N VAL A 323 27.27 8.50 5.69
CA VAL A 323 26.41 7.30 5.71
C VAL A 323 25.99 6.96 7.14
N ARG A 324 26.87 7.11 8.15
CA ARG A 324 26.51 6.95 9.57
C ARG A 324 25.46 7.96 10.02
N ARG A 325 25.62 9.24 9.68
CA ARG A 325 24.64 10.29 10.03
C ARG A 325 23.29 10.03 9.35
N GLN A 326 23.30 9.66 8.07
CA GLN A 326 22.09 9.36 7.31
C GLN A 326 21.38 8.13 7.87
N ASN A 327 22.10 7.05 8.16
CA ASN A 327 21.51 5.85 8.74
C ASN A 327 21.01 6.08 10.17
N ALA A 328 21.73 6.86 10.99
CA ALA A 328 21.25 7.24 12.32
C ALA A 328 19.93 8.05 12.26
N LYS A 329 19.81 8.96 11.28
CA LYS A 329 18.57 9.71 11.03
C LYS A 329 17.44 8.80 10.54
N ALA A 330 17.72 7.91 9.58
CA ALA A 330 16.74 6.96 9.05
C ALA A 330 16.24 5.98 10.13
N LEU A 331 17.12 5.56 11.05
CA LEU A 331 16.75 4.70 12.19
C LEU A 331 15.89 5.43 13.23
N ALA A 332 16.03 6.75 13.36
CA ALA A 332 15.20 7.56 14.25
C ALA A 332 13.81 7.85 13.65
N GLU A 333 13.68 7.88 12.32
CA GLU A 333 12.42 8.09 11.60
C GLU A 333 11.63 6.77 11.48
N ILE A 334 10.73 6.51 12.43
CA ILE A 334 9.81 5.36 12.35
C ILE A 334 8.67 5.71 11.39
N ARG A 335 8.70 5.14 10.19
CA ARG A 335 7.60 5.23 9.22
C ARG A 335 6.57 4.12 9.48
N LEU A 336 5.30 4.51 9.55
CA LEU A 336 4.16 3.63 9.75
C LEU A 336 3.39 3.52 8.45
N ARG A 337 3.05 2.29 8.06
CA ARG A 337 2.09 1.97 7.01
C ARG A 337 0.82 1.49 7.68
N VAL A 338 -0.29 2.17 7.42
CA VAL A 338 -1.59 1.89 8.03
C VAL A 338 -2.56 1.46 6.94
N ARG A 339 -3.16 0.27 7.10
CA ARG A 339 -4.26 -0.22 6.27
C ARG A 339 -5.55 -0.15 7.07
N ALA A 340 -6.53 0.58 6.54
CA ALA A 340 -7.86 0.69 7.15
C ALA A 340 -8.80 -0.37 6.55
N GLY A 341 -9.38 -1.21 7.41
CA GLY A 341 -10.41 -2.17 7.01
C GLY A 341 -11.82 -1.57 7.01
N PRO A 342 -12.87 -2.39 6.82
CA PRO A 342 -14.25 -1.92 6.80
C PRO A 342 -14.71 -1.50 8.20
N ALA A 343 -15.41 -0.37 8.28
CA ALA A 343 -15.97 0.11 9.55
C ALA A 343 -17.17 -0.75 9.99
N THR A 344 -17.22 -1.10 11.27
CA THR A 344 -18.32 -1.82 11.92
C THR A 344 -19.06 -0.90 12.89
N LEU A 345 -20.34 -1.19 13.13
CA LEU A 345 -21.16 -0.49 14.14
C LEU A 345 -21.53 -1.48 15.22
N LEU A 346 -21.33 -1.10 16.48
CA LEU A 346 -21.72 -1.84 17.67
C LEU A 346 -22.73 -1.02 18.47
N GLU A 347 -23.79 -1.66 18.97
CA GLU A 347 -24.65 -1.09 20.00
C GLU A 347 -24.14 -1.56 21.37
N GLN A 348 -23.76 -0.63 22.24
CA GLN A 348 -23.45 -0.92 23.64
C GLN A 348 -24.64 -0.51 24.51
N GLY A 349 -25.13 -1.44 25.32
CA GLY A 349 -26.15 -1.14 26.34
C GLY A 349 -25.56 -0.29 27.46
N ALA A 350 -26.39 0.55 28.09
CA ALA A 350 -26.01 1.21 29.33
C ALA A 350 -25.69 0.12 30.37
N GLN A 351 -24.46 0.12 30.89
CA GLN A 351 -24.09 -0.70 32.05
C GLN A 351 -24.65 -0.09 33.32
#